data_AF-A0A645HFW4-F1
#
_entry.id   AF-A0A645HFW4-F1
#
_cell.length_a   1.000
_cell.length_b   1.000
_cell.length_c   1.000
_cell.angle_alpha   90.00
_cell.angle_beta   90.00
_cell.angle_gamma   90.00
#
_symmetry.space_group_name_H-M   'P 1'
#
loop_
_entity.id
_entity.type
_entity.pdbx_description
1 polymer ?
#
loop_
_entity_poly.entity_id
_entity_poly.type
_entity_poly.pdbx_seq_one_letter_code
_entity_poly.pdbx_strand_id
1 'polypeptide(L)'
;MAKGAIEGLIKYLPISYQEKTVESREKVHHYQSLAGYAFDNVGLGVAHGIAHAIGGKFDLGHGLINAIALPYVLQYNSSSPIVHEKLAGLSRDANSFITAIQKMNALLHIPRSFAQAGITKEQFFSDFDELVENSLKGSTRANPVAVSAEDMAILLTSMYEGSELCD
;
A
#
# COMPACT_ATOMS: atom_id res chain seq x y z
N MET A 1 -1.27 -0.37 19.18
CA MET A 1 0.05 -0.58 18.53
C MET A 1 0.05 -0.06 17.11
N ALA A 2 -0.75 -0.60 16.19
CA ALA A 2 -0.83 -0.14 14.80
C ALA A 2 -1.07 1.38 14.65
N LYS A 3 -2.08 1.95 15.34
CA LYS A 3 -2.35 3.40 15.32
C LYS A 3 -1.13 4.24 15.68
N GLY A 4 -0.43 3.89 16.77
CA GLY A 4 0.78 4.60 17.18
C GLY A 4 1.94 4.49 16.19
N ALA A 5 2.07 3.33 15.50
CA ALA A 5 3.04 3.19 14.42
C ALA A 5 2.70 4.08 13.22
N ILE A 6 1.43 4.14 12.83
CA ILE A 6 0.95 4.99 11.73
C ILE A 6 1.20 6.47 12.04
N GLU A 7 0.76 6.95 13.20
CA GLU A 7 0.95 8.35 13.63
C GLU A 7 2.43 8.72 13.70
N GLY A 8 3.26 7.83 14.24
CA GLY A 8 4.71 8.02 14.32
C GLY A 8 5.36 8.07 12.95
N LEU A 9 5.03 7.14 12.05
CA LEU A 9 5.61 7.10 10.70
C LEU A 9 5.18 8.30 9.85
N ILE A 10 3.91 8.69 9.89
CA ILE A 10 3.43 9.90 9.18
C ILE A 10 4.20 11.14 9.63
N LYS A 11 4.51 11.24 10.93
CA LYS A 11 5.28 12.37 11.47
C LYS A 11 6.76 12.31 11.09
N TYR A 12 7.42 11.17 11.31
CA TYR A 12 8.89 11.12 11.31
C TYR A 12 9.50 10.62 9.99
N LEU A 13 8.76 9.90 9.14
CA LEU A 13 9.31 9.39 7.88
C LEU A 13 9.71 10.52 6.92
N PRO A 14 8.89 11.57 6.67
CA PRO A 14 9.30 12.70 5.85
C PRO A 14 10.56 13.39 6.38
N ILE A 15 10.61 13.62 7.69
CA ILE A 15 11.75 14.24 8.38
C ILE A 15 13.01 13.38 8.22
N SER A 16 12.88 12.06 8.41
CA SER A 16 14.01 11.12 8.28
C SER A 16 14.57 11.04 6.86
N TYR A 17 13.71 11.20 5.86
CA TYR A 17 14.10 11.23 4.46
C TYR A 17 14.87 12.51 4.11
N GLN A 18 14.35 13.67 4.55
CA GLN A 18 14.91 14.99 4.23
C GLN A 18 16.16 15.30 5.06
N GLU A 19 16.04 15.23 6.38
CA GLU A 19 17.06 15.70 7.33
C GLU A 19 18.11 14.64 7.65
N LYS A 20 17.73 13.36 7.57
CA LYS A 20 18.63 12.20 7.77
C LYS A 20 19.38 12.19 9.10
N THR A 21 18.85 12.84 10.13
CA THR A 21 19.44 12.87 11.48
C THR A 21 19.33 11.50 12.17
N VAL A 22 20.24 11.22 13.11
CA VAL A 22 20.20 9.99 13.92
C VAL A 22 18.87 9.86 14.67
N GLU A 23 18.38 10.96 15.25
CA GLU A 23 17.11 10.98 15.98
C GLU A 23 15.93 10.62 15.07
N SER A 24 15.81 11.24 13.90
CA SER A 24 14.69 10.94 12.99
C SER A 24 14.74 9.51 12.46
N ARG A 25 15.94 8.98 12.19
CA ARG A 25 16.17 7.57 11.81
C ARG A 25 15.80 6.61 12.93
N GLU A 26 16.18 6.92 14.17
CA GLU A 26 15.82 6.14 15.36
C GLU A 26 14.31 6.09 15.55
N LYS A 27 13.61 7.24 15.42
CA LYS A 27 12.14 7.28 15.51
C LYS A 27 11.50 6.38 14.45
N VAL A 28 11.91 6.49 13.18
CA VAL A 28 11.41 5.61 12.12
C VAL A 28 11.68 4.15 12.45
N HIS A 29 12.89 3.82 12.93
CA HIS A 29 13.27 2.47 13.34
C HIS A 29 12.37 1.91 14.44
N HIS A 30 12.04 2.71 15.45
CA HIS A 30 11.11 2.29 16.52
C HIS A 30 9.68 2.10 16.02
N TYR A 31 9.15 3.03 15.23
CA TYR A 31 7.76 2.94 14.75
C TYR A 31 7.56 1.82 13.72
N GLN A 32 8.54 1.52 12.86
CA GLN A 32 8.44 0.34 11.99
C GLN A 32 8.44 -0.97 12.79
N SER A 33 9.22 -1.05 13.88
CA SER A 33 9.24 -2.24 14.75
C SER A 33 7.92 -2.42 15.48
N LEU A 34 7.29 -1.31 15.89
CA LEU A 34 5.94 -1.31 16.46
C LEU A 34 4.88 -1.76 15.44
N ALA A 35 5.04 -1.40 14.16
CA ALA A 35 4.20 -1.92 13.08
C ALA A 35 4.39 -3.44 12.91
N GLY A 36 5.65 -3.91 12.97
CA GLY A 36 6.02 -5.32 13.00
C GLY A 36 5.26 -6.11 14.06
N TYR A 37 5.34 -5.66 15.30
CA TYR A 37 4.63 -6.30 16.41
C TYR A 37 3.10 -6.31 16.20
N ALA A 38 2.53 -5.30 15.54
CA ALA A 38 1.11 -5.27 15.25
C ALA A 38 0.71 -6.34 14.22
N PHE A 39 1.40 -6.41 13.08
CA PHE A 39 1.02 -7.35 12.02
C PHE A 39 1.43 -8.80 12.31
N ASP A 40 2.42 -9.03 13.17
CA ASP A 40 2.81 -10.39 13.58
C ASP A 40 1.66 -11.15 14.28
N ASN A 41 0.73 -10.42 14.90
CA ASN A 41 -0.41 -10.99 15.62
C ASN A 41 -1.68 -11.18 14.76
N VAL A 42 -1.82 -10.42 13.67
CA VAL A 42 -3.09 -10.36 12.90
C VAL A 42 -2.92 -10.60 11.40
N GLY A 43 -1.67 -10.76 10.94
CA GLY A 43 -1.35 -10.85 9.53
C GLY A 43 -1.47 -9.51 8.80
N LEU A 44 -1.62 -9.61 7.48
CA LEU A 44 -1.62 -8.50 6.53
C LEU A 44 -2.82 -8.65 5.58
N GLY A 45 -2.91 -7.82 4.53
CA GLY A 45 -4.01 -7.84 3.57
C GLY A 45 -3.56 -7.81 2.12
N VAL A 46 -4.46 -7.37 1.24
CA VAL A 46 -4.29 -7.45 -0.22
C VAL A 46 -3.09 -6.66 -0.75
N ALA A 47 -2.71 -5.54 -0.11
CA ALA A 47 -1.53 -4.78 -0.49
C ALA A 47 -0.24 -5.64 -0.51
N HIS A 48 -0.07 -6.52 0.48
CA HIS A 48 1.08 -7.43 0.51
C HIS A 48 0.92 -8.61 -0.44
N GLY A 49 -0.30 -9.10 -0.68
CA GLY A 49 -0.55 -10.11 -1.72
C GLY A 49 -0.11 -9.62 -3.10
N ILE A 50 -0.51 -8.40 -3.45
CA ILE A 50 -0.06 -7.70 -4.66
C ILE A 50 1.46 -7.51 -4.63
N ALA A 51 2.03 -7.05 -3.51
CA ALA A 51 3.46 -6.80 -3.43
C ALA A 51 4.32 -8.06 -3.61
N HIS A 52 3.87 -9.22 -3.14
CA HIS A 52 4.55 -10.50 -3.39
C HIS A 52 4.45 -10.92 -4.85
N ALA A 53 3.27 -10.80 -5.47
CA ALA A 53 3.06 -11.19 -6.86
C ALA A 53 3.85 -10.29 -7.83
N ILE A 54 3.73 -8.96 -7.66
CA ILE A 54 4.46 -7.97 -8.45
C ILE A 54 5.96 -8.10 -8.22
N GLY A 55 6.43 -8.22 -6.97
CA GLY A 55 7.86 -8.36 -6.67
C GLY A 55 8.46 -9.69 -7.12
N GLY A 56 7.66 -10.75 -7.20
CA GLY A 56 8.09 -12.04 -7.74
C GLY A 56 8.24 -12.05 -9.26
N LYS A 57 7.45 -11.23 -9.97
CA LYS A 57 7.47 -11.12 -11.44
C LYS A 57 8.36 -9.99 -11.95
N PHE A 58 8.41 -8.88 -11.22
CA PHE A 58 9.10 -7.66 -11.60
C PHE A 58 10.12 -7.31 -10.51
N ASP A 59 11.35 -6.99 -10.90
CA ASP A 59 12.46 -6.67 -10.00
C ASP A 59 12.30 -5.28 -9.35
N LEU A 60 11.21 -5.08 -8.61
CA LEU A 60 10.89 -3.87 -7.87
C LEU A 60 10.98 -4.12 -6.36
N GLY A 61 11.50 -3.14 -5.63
CA GLY A 61 11.60 -3.23 -4.17
C GLY A 61 10.24 -3.37 -3.51
N HIS A 62 10.12 -4.30 -2.55
CA HIS A 62 8.84 -4.60 -1.88
C HIS A 62 8.16 -3.38 -1.27
N GLY A 63 8.92 -2.48 -0.64
CA GLY A 63 8.39 -1.23 -0.07
C GLY A 63 7.86 -0.25 -1.12
N LEU A 64 8.51 -0.18 -2.29
CA LEU A 64 8.08 0.63 -3.43
C LEU A 64 6.72 0.14 -3.94
N ILE A 65 6.58 -1.17 -4.14
CA ILE A 65 5.33 -1.78 -4.62
C ILE A 65 4.19 -1.51 -3.63
N ASN A 66 4.43 -1.75 -2.33
CA ASN A 66 3.43 -1.46 -1.30
C ASN A 66 3.07 0.03 -1.27
N ALA A 67 4.03 0.94 -1.43
CA ALA A 67 3.76 2.37 -1.44
C ALA A 67 2.85 2.76 -2.62
N ILE A 68 3.08 2.20 -3.81
CA ILE A 68 2.21 2.40 -4.99
C ILE A 68 0.82 1.81 -4.76
N ALA A 69 0.73 0.58 -4.24
CA ALA A 69 -0.54 -0.14 -4.09
C ALA A 69 -1.42 0.39 -2.94
N LEU A 70 -0.83 0.91 -1.86
CA LEU A 70 -1.53 1.20 -0.61
C LEU A 70 -2.72 2.19 -0.78
N PRO A 71 -2.62 3.32 -1.51
CA PRO A 71 -3.75 4.22 -1.70
C PRO A 71 -4.97 3.54 -2.34
N TYR A 72 -4.75 2.72 -3.37
CA TYR A 72 -5.79 1.96 -4.07
C TYR A 72 -6.44 0.93 -3.16
N VAL A 73 -5.63 0.18 -2.41
CA VAL A 73 -6.12 -0.82 -1.46
C VAL A 73 -6.92 -0.18 -0.33
N LEU A 74 -6.49 0.98 0.17
CA LEU A 74 -7.24 1.73 1.18
C LEU A 74 -8.58 2.22 0.63
N GLN A 75 -8.62 2.74 -0.61
CA GLN A 75 -9.85 3.16 -1.28
C GLN A 75 -10.82 1.97 -1.44
N TYR A 76 -10.35 0.85 -1.99
CA TYR A 76 -11.14 -0.37 -2.14
C TYR A 76 -11.68 -0.89 -0.80
N ASN A 77 -10.81 -1.01 0.21
CA ASN A 77 -11.22 -1.51 1.52
C ASN A 77 -12.15 -0.52 2.25
N SER A 78 -12.12 0.78 1.92
CA SER A 78 -12.99 1.79 2.51
C SER A 78 -14.46 1.68 2.07
N SER A 79 -14.79 0.78 1.13
CA SER A 79 -16.17 0.36 0.86
C SER A 79 -16.82 -0.33 2.06
N SER A 80 -16.03 -0.94 2.95
CA SER A 80 -16.51 -1.45 4.23
C SER A 80 -16.71 -0.30 5.22
N PRO A 81 -17.91 -0.13 5.81
CA PRO A 81 -18.15 0.91 6.82
C PRO A 81 -17.20 0.81 8.02
N ILE A 82 -16.83 -0.40 8.43
CA ILE A 82 -15.92 -0.64 9.56
C ILE A 82 -14.51 -0.16 9.23
N VAL A 83 -14.03 -0.43 8.01
CA VAL A 83 -12.72 0.07 7.58
C VAL A 83 -12.76 1.58 7.43
N HIS A 84 -13.82 2.11 6.80
CA HIS A 84 -14.02 3.55 6.62
C HIS A 84 -13.93 4.29 7.96
N GLU A 85 -14.65 3.83 8.99
CA GLU A 85 -14.62 4.42 10.33
C GLU A 85 -13.21 4.34 10.96
N LYS A 86 -12.51 3.21 10.82
CA LYS A 86 -11.13 3.06 11.30
C LYS A 86 -10.17 4.05 10.63
N LEU A 87 -10.29 4.27 9.33
CA LEU A 87 -9.48 5.25 8.59
C LEU A 87 -9.83 6.68 8.99
N ALA A 88 -11.13 6.97 9.18
CA ALA A 88 -11.57 8.25 9.71
C ALA A 88 -10.99 8.51 11.10
N GLY A 89 -10.83 7.49 11.96
CA GLY A 89 -10.19 7.60 13.27
C GLY A 89 -8.67 7.89 13.26
N LEU A 90 -8.04 7.92 12.07
CA LEU A 90 -6.63 8.26 11.86
C LEU A 90 -6.42 9.66 11.25
N SER A 91 -7.50 10.33 10.81
CA SER A 91 -7.45 11.65 10.16
C SER A 91 -8.76 12.40 10.40
N ARG A 92 -9.11 13.38 9.55
CA ARG A 92 -10.42 14.04 9.57
C ARG A 92 -11.53 13.11 9.04
N ASP A 93 -11.21 12.36 7.99
CA ASP A 93 -12.07 11.41 7.31
C ASP A 93 -11.20 10.39 6.54
N ALA A 94 -11.79 9.29 6.06
CA ALA A 94 -11.05 8.23 5.37
C ALA A 94 -10.31 8.76 4.12
N ASN A 95 -10.95 9.61 3.33
CA ASN A 95 -10.38 10.20 2.11
C ASN A 95 -9.18 11.11 2.43
N SER A 96 -9.25 11.86 3.53
CA SER A 96 -8.17 12.71 4.01
C SER A 96 -6.97 11.90 4.47
N PHE A 97 -7.19 10.71 5.05
CA PHE A 97 -6.11 9.77 5.37
C PHE A 97 -5.45 9.23 4.09
N ILE A 98 -6.23 8.76 3.11
CA ILE A 98 -5.72 8.28 1.82
C ILE A 98 -4.92 9.38 1.11
N THR A 99 -5.46 10.60 1.09
CA THR A 99 -4.79 11.78 0.53
C THR A 99 -3.46 12.08 1.24
N ALA A 100 -3.39 11.90 2.57
CA ALA A 100 -2.15 12.09 3.32
C ALA A 100 -1.07 11.06 2.91
N ILE A 101 -1.46 9.80 2.69
CA ILE A 101 -0.55 8.77 2.16
C ILE A 101 -0.06 9.12 0.76
N GLN A 102 -0.95 9.55 -0.14
CA GLN A 102 -0.57 9.98 -1.50
C GLN A 102 0.40 11.18 -1.47
N LYS A 103 0.17 12.16 -0.59
CA LYS A 103 1.07 13.31 -0.39
C LYS A 103 2.43 12.88 0.14
N MET A 104 2.46 11.94 1.09
CA MET A 104 3.70 11.38 1.62
C MET A 104 4.48 10.62 0.53
N ASN A 105 3.81 9.82 -0.30
CA ASN A 105 4.42 9.16 -1.45
C ASN A 105 5.06 10.18 -2.40
N ALA A 106 4.34 11.26 -2.73
CA ALA A 106 4.88 12.32 -3.59
C ALA A 106 6.11 13.01 -2.98
N LEU A 107 6.09 13.29 -1.67
CA LEU A 107 7.23 13.86 -0.94
C LEU A 107 8.47 12.95 -0.95
N LEU A 108 8.25 11.64 -0.90
CA LEU A 108 9.30 10.63 -0.93
C LEU A 108 9.72 10.24 -2.36
N HIS A 109 9.21 10.94 -3.37
CA HIS A 109 9.46 10.66 -4.79
C HIS A 109 9.09 9.23 -5.22
N ILE A 110 8.02 8.68 -4.62
CA ILE A 110 7.45 7.40 -5.03
C ILE A 110 6.69 7.61 -6.35
N PRO A 111 6.94 6.80 -7.40
CA PRO A 111 6.15 6.78 -8.62
C PRO A 111 4.65 6.59 -8.32
N ARG A 112 3.77 7.16 -9.13
CA ARG A 112 2.31 7.00 -8.91
C ARG A 112 1.75 5.69 -9.42
N SER A 113 2.50 4.97 -10.26
CA SER A 113 2.01 3.76 -10.92
C SER A 113 3.14 2.79 -11.25
N PHE A 114 2.80 1.54 -11.56
CA PHE A 114 3.77 0.56 -12.02
C PHE A 114 4.40 0.91 -13.38
N ALA A 115 3.64 1.58 -14.26
CA ALA A 115 4.21 2.11 -15.50
C ALA A 115 5.30 3.15 -15.22
N GLN A 116 5.06 4.07 -14.28
CA GLN A 116 6.06 5.07 -13.86
C GLN A 116 7.24 4.45 -13.09
N ALA A 117 7.03 3.29 -12.47
CA ALA A 117 8.10 2.51 -11.84
C ALA A 117 8.96 1.73 -12.85
N GLY A 118 8.68 1.83 -14.16
CA GLY A 118 9.50 1.26 -15.22
C GLY A 118 9.02 -0.08 -15.77
N ILE A 119 7.85 -0.57 -15.35
CA ILE A 119 7.25 -1.78 -15.96
C ILE A 119 6.56 -1.39 -17.26
N THR A 120 6.94 -2.03 -18.37
CA THR A 120 6.29 -1.79 -19.67
C THR A 120 4.91 -2.44 -19.74
N LYS A 121 4.06 -1.97 -20.65
CA LYS A 121 2.70 -2.49 -20.82
C LYS A 121 2.75 -3.96 -21.22
N GLU A 122 3.66 -4.28 -22.14
CA GLU A 122 3.86 -5.63 -22.65
C GLU A 122 4.28 -6.59 -21.53
N GLN A 123 5.21 -6.18 -20.67
CA GLN A 123 5.65 -6.98 -19.50
C GLN A 123 4.53 -7.17 -18.48
N PHE A 124 3.75 -6.11 -18.22
CA PHE A 124 2.68 -6.17 -17.22
C PHE A 124 1.56 -7.12 -17.63
N PHE A 125 1.13 -7.02 -18.90
CA PHE A 125 -0.04 -7.75 -19.40
C PHE A 125 0.27 -9.13 -20.01
N SER A 126 1.54 -9.54 -20.15
CA SER A 126 1.90 -10.83 -20.79
C SER A 126 1.28 -12.07 -20.13
N ASP A 127 1.24 -12.09 -18.80
CA ASP A 127 0.69 -13.20 -17.98
C ASP A 127 -0.18 -12.59 -16.88
N PHE A 128 -1.13 -11.76 -17.31
CA PHE A 128 -1.95 -10.98 -16.40
C PHE A 128 -2.85 -11.86 -15.51
N ASP A 129 -3.41 -12.94 -16.07
CA ASP A 129 -4.26 -13.87 -15.32
C ASP A 129 -3.49 -14.56 -14.18
N GLU A 130 -2.24 -14.97 -14.45
CA GLU A 130 -1.36 -15.53 -13.42
C GLU A 130 -1.02 -14.48 -12.36
N LEU A 131 -0.77 -13.22 -12.77
CA LEU A 131 -0.50 -12.12 -11.85
C LEU A 131 -1.70 -11.85 -10.92
N VAL A 132 -2.92 -11.89 -11.47
CA VAL A 132 -4.17 -11.79 -10.71
C VAL A 132 -4.29 -12.95 -9.72
N GLU A 133 -4.12 -14.19 -10.19
CA GLU A 133 -4.23 -15.38 -9.34
C GLU A 133 -3.21 -15.35 -8.19
N ASN A 134 -1.96 -14.99 -8.49
CA ASN A 134 -0.90 -14.90 -7.49
C ASN A 134 -1.16 -13.77 -6.48
N SER A 135 -1.74 -12.65 -6.92
CA SER A 135 -2.10 -11.53 -6.03
C SER A 135 -3.23 -11.88 -5.05
N LEU A 136 -4.07 -12.88 -5.37
CA LEU A 136 -5.13 -13.38 -4.48
C LEU A 136 -4.64 -14.37 -3.41
N LYS A 137 -3.40 -14.85 -3.52
CA LYS A 137 -2.81 -15.82 -2.57
C LYS A 137 -2.32 -15.15 -1.29
N GLY A 138 -1.86 -15.96 -0.34
CA GLY A 138 -1.14 -15.50 0.85
C GLY A 138 -1.98 -14.56 1.74
N SER A 139 -1.47 -13.35 1.94
CA SER A 139 -2.03 -12.32 2.84
C SER A 139 -3.40 -11.79 2.38
N THR A 140 -3.74 -11.89 1.10
CA THR A 140 -5.04 -11.42 0.58
C THR A 140 -6.22 -12.14 1.24
N ARG A 141 -6.04 -13.38 1.69
CA ARG A 141 -7.07 -14.16 2.40
C ARG A 141 -7.52 -13.54 3.72
N ALA A 142 -6.71 -12.69 4.33
CA ALA A 142 -7.03 -11.99 5.57
C ALA A 142 -7.52 -10.54 5.34
N ASN A 143 -7.71 -10.14 4.09
CA ASN A 143 -8.18 -8.80 3.76
C ASN A 143 -9.63 -8.58 4.25
N PRO A 144 -9.97 -7.43 4.86
CA PRO A 144 -11.28 -7.20 5.47
C PRO A 144 -12.44 -7.12 4.47
N VAL A 145 -12.15 -6.79 3.21
CA VAL A 145 -13.10 -6.85 2.10
C VAL A 145 -12.67 -7.98 1.19
N ALA A 146 -13.58 -8.91 0.88
CA ALA A 146 -13.29 -10.02 0.01
C ALA A 146 -12.98 -9.51 -1.40
N VAL A 147 -11.82 -9.91 -1.95
CA VAL A 147 -11.36 -9.47 -3.28
C VAL A 147 -11.62 -10.58 -4.27
N SER A 148 -12.46 -10.34 -5.28
CA SER A 148 -12.65 -11.27 -6.40
C SER A 148 -11.49 -11.16 -7.41
N ALA A 149 -11.41 -12.10 -8.34
CA ALA A 149 -10.45 -12.01 -9.44
C ALA A 149 -10.70 -10.79 -10.34
N GLU A 150 -11.96 -10.42 -10.53
CA GLU A 150 -12.36 -9.22 -11.27
C GLU A 150 -11.92 -7.95 -10.53
N ASP A 151 -12.18 -7.85 -9.22
CA ASP A 151 -11.72 -6.73 -8.39
C ASP A 151 -10.19 -6.59 -8.43
N MET A 152 -9.48 -7.71 -8.34
CA MET A 152 -8.02 -7.73 -8.40
C MET A 152 -7.51 -7.27 -9.77
N ALA A 153 -8.14 -7.69 -10.86
CA ALA A 153 -7.80 -7.25 -12.21
C ALA A 153 -7.99 -5.72 -12.37
N ILE A 154 -9.08 -5.18 -11.84
CA ILE A 154 -9.34 -3.73 -11.82
C ILE A 154 -8.26 -3.02 -11.01
N LEU A 155 -7.99 -3.47 -9.77
CA LEU A 155 -6.97 -2.89 -8.90
C LEU A 155 -5.60 -2.86 -9.56
N LEU A 156 -5.14 -3.98 -10.12
CA LEU A 156 -3.84 -4.09 -10.79
C LEU A 156 -3.76 -3.17 -12.01
N THR A 157 -4.82 -3.08 -12.80
CA THR A 157 -4.87 -2.21 -13.97
C THR A 157 -4.81 -0.74 -13.56
N SER A 158 -5.60 -0.32 -12.57
CA SER A 158 -5.58 1.06 -12.06
C SER A 158 -4.23 1.42 -11.44
N MET A 159 -3.59 0.50 -10.70
CA MET A 159 -2.23 0.70 -10.16
C MET A 159 -1.16 0.77 -11.25
N TYR A 160 -1.35 0.09 -12.39
CA TYR A 160 -0.44 0.17 -13.52
C TYR A 160 -0.56 1.52 -14.25
N GLU A 161 -1.79 1.96 -14.51
CA GLU A 161 -2.07 3.19 -15.24
C GLU A 161 -1.88 4.45 -14.38
N GLY A 162 -2.05 4.35 -13.06
CA GLY A 162 -2.09 5.51 -12.18
C GLY A 162 -3.43 6.24 -12.20
N SER A 163 -4.51 5.57 -12.65
CA SER A 163 -5.88 6.09 -12.71
C SER A 163 -6.58 5.95 -11.35
N GLU A 164 -7.69 6.65 -11.12
CA GLU A 164 -8.53 6.40 -9.94
C GLU A 164 -9.33 5.10 -10.11
N LEU A 165 -9.71 4.45 -9.00
CA LEU A 165 -10.69 3.38 -9.07
C LEU A 165 -12.02 4.01 -9.48
N CYS A 166 -12.53 3.63 -10.66
CA CYS A 166 -13.84 4.11 -11.13
C CYS A 166 -14.91 3.74 -10.10
N ASP A 167 -15.75 4.72 -9.73
CA ASP A 167 -16.94 4.52 -8.89
C ASP A 167 -18.02 3.68 -9.59
#